data_AF-A0A932HU90-F1
#
_entry.id   AF-A0A932HU90-F1
#
_cell.length_a   1.000
_cell.length_b   1.000
_cell.length_c   1.000
_cell.angle_alpha   90.00
_cell.angle_beta   90.00
_cell.angle_gamma   90.00
#
_symmetry.space_group_name_H-M   'P 1'
#
loop_
_entity.id
_entity.type
_entity.pdbx_description
1 polymer ?
#
loop_
_entity_poly.entity_id
_entity_poly.type
_entity_poly.pdbx_seq_one_letter_code
_entity_poly.pdbx_strand_id
1 'polypeptide(L)'
;MKRKARRTELLLYLERDPYTSVVPRLEPRALRALSRELPRPGAVYTHGQATIEVFKAKELYHPAWKNPALFRLVIDARGSYERYGDYPPLDAYDRKSAIYLARVRFTAPGIRQKAVAMEEWLAMRFIPWRGTPYGFDDLKLCAYKGKTADAWFQKKFPRRDGNHLIVSLSRICGIHPYPVRALDDAEAHPTARHRFTALAFAAINNEFFNMHASAKNECAHVTALIHPALAKKALMVHKGRRAFAPGFAPAHRLLGLAGAFALHRGGLAGQYCFRFPQYFLDTSAIARLLGSLAAKGVLPATALAEHLGDSSAAERFLSGKPVHITALRGLGKIFSAEGVIAGTAFTGAGLRALAKNIPDGPALQLMEFEEWRKSIAALVAHGGLQRLP
;
A
#
# COMPACT_ATOMS: atom_id res chain seq x y z
N MET A 1 -22.46 20.49 25.60
CA MET A 1 -20.99 20.30 25.46
C MET A 1 -20.54 19.22 24.45
N LYS A 2 -21.18 18.03 24.34
CA LYS A 2 -20.71 16.94 23.43
C LYS A 2 -20.78 17.20 21.90
N ARG A 3 -21.49 18.24 21.43
CA ARG A 3 -21.54 18.63 20.00
C ARG A 3 -20.35 19.50 19.55
N LYS A 4 -19.69 20.22 20.47
CA LYS A 4 -18.57 21.13 20.13
C LYS A 4 -17.29 20.33 19.83
N ALA A 5 -17.02 19.27 20.60
CA ALA A 5 -15.89 18.36 20.37
C ALA A 5 -15.99 17.55 19.06
N ARG A 6 -17.22 17.20 18.61
CA ARG A 6 -17.45 16.52 17.31
C ARG A 6 -17.00 17.33 16.10
N ARG A 7 -16.91 18.66 16.24
CA ARG A 7 -16.51 19.56 15.16
C ARG A 7 -14.99 19.70 15.09
N THR A 8 -14.29 19.60 16.22
CA THR A 8 -12.86 19.91 16.32
C THR A 8 -11.94 18.88 15.65
N GLU A 9 -12.14 17.57 15.85
CA GLU A 9 -11.32 16.54 15.17
C GLU A 9 -11.61 16.47 13.66
N LEU A 10 -12.87 16.69 13.28
CA LEU A 10 -13.31 16.67 11.89
C LEU A 10 -12.82 17.92 11.12
N LEU A 11 -12.67 19.06 11.80
CA LEU A 11 -12.11 20.30 11.25
C LEU A 11 -10.58 20.19 11.08
N LEU A 12 -9.87 19.61 12.05
CA LEU A 12 -8.42 19.37 11.93
C LEU A 12 -8.04 18.46 10.75
N TYR A 13 -8.92 17.51 10.38
CA TYR A 13 -8.77 16.66 9.21
C TYR A 13 -8.98 17.39 7.88
N LEU A 14 -9.74 18.50 7.90
CA LEU A 14 -10.04 19.34 6.73
C LEU A 14 -9.07 20.51 6.56
N GLU A 15 -8.40 20.94 7.64
CA GLU A 15 -7.43 22.05 7.62
C GLU A 15 -6.06 21.65 7.05
N ARG A 16 -5.74 20.35 7.04
CA ARG A 16 -4.46 19.83 6.53
C ARG A 16 -4.58 19.44 5.07
N ASP A 17 -3.63 19.90 4.26
CA ASP A 17 -3.54 19.51 2.85
C ASP A 17 -3.05 18.05 2.74
N PRO A 18 -3.91 17.10 2.30
CA PRO A 18 -3.57 15.68 2.20
C PRO A 18 -2.53 15.37 1.11
N TYR A 19 -2.16 16.35 0.28
CA TYR A 19 -1.09 16.19 -0.71
C TYR A 19 0.30 16.51 -0.13
N THR A 20 0.37 17.19 1.02
CA THR A 20 1.63 17.68 1.59
C THR A 20 1.85 17.25 3.04
N SER A 21 0.82 16.76 3.73
CA SER A 21 0.89 16.46 5.16
C SER A 21 0.33 15.09 5.54
N VAL A 22 0.85 14.55 6.65
CA VAL A 22 0.32 13.34 7.27
C VAL A 22 -0.97 13.68 8.02
N VAL A 23 -1.99 12.85 7.82
CA VAL A 23 -3.34 13.05 8.38
C VAL A 23 -3.58 12.01 9.49
N PRO A 24 -3.97 12.43 10.71
CA PRO A 24 -4.20 11.51 11.82
C PRO A 24 -5.22 10.41 11.48
N ARG A 25 -5.03 9.23 12.08
CA ARG A 25 -5.97 8.11 11.96
C ARG A 25 -7.31 8.43 12.61
N LEU A 26 -8.38 7.94 12.01
CA LEU A 26 -9.73 8.07 12.54
C LEU A 26 -9.97 7.06 13.66
N GLU A 27 -10.54 7.53 14.76
CA GLU A 27 -11.01 6.66 15.83
C GLU A 27 -12.18 5.76 15.37
N PRO A 28 -12.37 4.56 15.94
CA PRO A 28 -13.45 3.64 15.57
C PRO A 28 -14.84 4.28 15.56
N ARG A 29 -15.09 5.25 16.44
CA ARG A 29 -16.35 5.99 16.47
C ARG A 29 -16.57 6.83 15.20
N ALA A 30 -15.54 7.49 14.71
CA ALA A 30 -15.61 8.29 13.48
C ALA A 30 -15.80 7.38 12.26
N LEU A 31 -15.08 6.24 12.22
CA LEU A 31 -15.25 5.22 11.17
C LEU A 31 -16.69 4.67 11.11
N ARG A 32 -17.30 4.38 12.27
CA ARG A 32 -18.71 3.98 12.36
C ARG A 32 -19.69 5.06 11.87
N ALA A 33 -19.37 6.34 12.11
CA ALA A 33 -20.20 7.44 11.62
C ALA A 33 -20.14 7.55 10.09
N LEU A 34 -18.92 7.57 9.52
CA LEU A 34 -18.71 7.58 8.07
C LEU A 34 -19.42 6.41 7.39
N SER A 35 -19.41 5.22 8.00
CA SER A 35 -20.03 4.01 7.47
C SER A 35 -21.54 4.12 7.23
N ARG A 36 -22.22 5.07 7.90
CA ARG A 36 -23.66 5.36 7.74
C ARG A 36 -23.94 6.35 6.61
N GLU A 37 -22.93 7.09 6.16
CA GLU A 37 -23.02 8.12 5.11
C GLU A 37 -22.60 7.58 3.73
N LEU A 38 -22.36 6.28 3.64
CA LEU A 38 -21.88 5.64 2.43
C LEU A 38 -22.99 5.50 1.39
N PRO A 39 -22.65 5.68 0.10
CA PRO A 39 -23.59 5.40 -0.97
C PRO A 39 -23.85 3.89 -1.07
N ARG A 40 -24.77 3.49 -1.96
CA ARG A 40 -24.92 2.07 -2.33
C ARG A 40 -23.59 1.54 -2.90
N PRO A 41 -23.14 0.33 -2.52
CA PRO A 41 -21.97 -0.28 -3.14
C PRO A 41 -22.23 -0.57 -4.63
N GLY A 42 -21.16 -0.52 -5.44
CA GLY A 42 -21.22 -0.88 -6.85
C GLY A 42 -21.34 -2.39 -7.07
N ALA A 43 -20.85 -3.18 -6.11
CA ALA A 43 -21.05 -4.62 -6.07
C ALA A 43 -20.98 -5.16 -4.64
N VAL A 44 -21.65 -6.28 -4.42
CA VAL A 44 -21.64 -6.99 -3.14
C VAL A 44 -21.27 -8.44 -3.40
N TYR A 45 -20.36 -8.96 -2.60
CA TYR A 45 -19.94 -10.35 -2.61
C TYR A 45 -20.16 -10.98 -1.24
N THR A 46 -20.38 -12.29 -1.20
CA THR A 46 -20.43 -13.08 0.04
C THR A 46 -19.35 -14.15 0.05
N HIS A 47 -18.88 -14.46 1.26
CA HIS A 47 -17.97 -15.58 1.54
C HIS A 47 -18.27 -16.12 2.94
N GLY A 48 -18.99 -17.25 3.02
CA GLY A 48 -19.50 -17.76 4.29
C GLY A 48 -20.37 -16.71 4.98
N GLN A 49 -20.00 -16.31 6.20
CA GLN A 49 -20.68 -15.26 6.97
C GLN A 49 -20.12 -13.86 6.73
N ALA A 50 -19.14 -13.69 5.84
CA ALA A 50 -18.57 -12.39 5.51
C ALA A 50 -19.28 -11.78 4.29
N THR A 51 -19.56 -10.48 4.38
CA THR A 51 -20.07 -9.66 3.27
C THR A 51 -19.01 -8.66 2.86
N ILE A 52 -18.72 -8.61 1.56
CA ILE A 52 -17.70 -7.74 0.96
C ILE A 52 -18.39 -6.77 0.01
N GLU A 53 -18.39 -5.50 0.35
CA GLU A 53 -19.06 -4.44 -0.42
C GLU A 53 -18.00 -3.57 -1.10
N VAL A 54 -18.04 -3.52 -2.43
CA VAL A 54 -17.07 -2.77 -3.24
C VAL A 54 -17.65 -1.42 -3.60
N PHE A 55 -16.92 -0.36 -3.25
CA PHE A 55 -17.25 1.03 -3.53
C PHE A 55 -16.21 1.63 -4.47
N LYS A 56 -16.68 2.40 -5.45
CA LYS A 56 -15.82 3.22 -6.28
C LYS A 56 -15.74 4.62 -5.68
N ALA A 57 -14.63 4.96 -5.06
CA ALA A 57 -14.40 6.28 -4.46
C ALA A 57 -14.10 7.35 -5.51
N LYS A 58 -13.45 6.96 -6.62
CA LYS A 58 -13.04 7.86 -7.69
C LYS A 58 -13.04 7.17 -9.06
N GLU A 59 -13.56 7.87 -10.08
CA GLU A 59 -13.54 7.39 -11.47
C GLU A 59 -12.19 7.67 -12.14
N LEU A 60 -11.83 6.79 -13.08
CA LEU A 60 -10.63 6.96 -13.91
C LEU A 60 -10.70 8.30 -14.67
N TYR A 61 -9.60 9.06 -14.69
CA TYR A 61 -9.50 10.39 -15.31
C TYR A 61 -10.46 11.48 -14.79
N HIS A 62 -11.26 11.22 -13.76
CA HIS A 62 -12.17 12.21 -13.22
C HIS A 62 -11.54 12.90 -11.99
N PRO A 63 -11.50 14.24 -11.89
CA PRO A 63 -10.84 14.90 -10.76
C PRO A 63 -11.61 14.74 -9.43
N ALA A 64 -12.94 14.76 -9.48
CA ALA A 64 -13.78 14.75 -8.28
C ALA A 64 -13.93 13.37 -7.65
N TRP A 65 -14.09 13.37 -6.32
CA TRP A 65 -14.44 12.19 -5.53
C TRP A 65 -15.96 11.98 -5.55
N LYS A 66 -16.40 10.71 -5.58
CA LYS A 66 -17.84 10.40 -5.67
C LYS A 66 -18.62 10.73 -4.39
N ASN A 67 -17.98 10.62 -3.24
CA ASN A 67 -18.63 10.80 -1.94
C ASN A 67 -17.59 11.24 -0.88
N PRO A 68 -17.90 12.23 -0.03
CA PRO A 68 -16.97 12.71 1.00
C PRO A 68 -16.58 11.67 2.05
N ALA A 69 -17.50 10.77 2.45
CA ALA A 69 -17.20 9.70 3.40
C ALA A 69 -16.26 8.66 2.79
N LEU A 70 -16.45 8.28 1.52
CA LEU A 70 -15.50 7.44 0.78
C LEU A 70 -14.12 8.09 0.69
N PHE A 71 -14.04 9.39 0.40
CA PHE A 71 -12.78 10.12 0.38
C PHE A 71 -12.03 10.00 1.72
N ARG A 72 -12.71 10.27 2.83
CA ARG A 72 -12.10 10.17 4.17
C ARG A 72 -11.63 8.75 4.52
N LEU A 73 -12.41 7.73 4.15
CA LEU A 73 -11.99 6.34 4.33
C LEU A 73 -10.76 5.98 3.49
N VAL A 74 -10.62 6.53 2.28
CA VAL A 74 -9.40 6.36 1.48
C VAL A 74 -8.20 6.99 2.18
N ILE A 75 -8.33 8.22 2.68
CA ILE A 75 -7.25 8.91 3.39
C ILE A 75 -6.85 8.12 4.65
N ASP A 76 -7.81 7.68 5.46
CA ASP A 76 -7.53 6.87 6.64
C ASP A 76 -6.86 5.53 6.29
N ALA A 77 -7.37 4.80 5.29
CA ALA A 77 -6.75 3.56 4.83
C ALA A 77 -5.28 3.76 4.41
N ARG A 78 -5.00 4.87 3.70
CA ARG A 78 -3.65 5.23 3.26
C ARG A 78 -2.74 5.67 4.41
N GLY A 79 -3.29 6.12 5.53
CA GLY A 79 -2.53 6.31 6.78
C GLY A 79 -1.79 5.06 7.25
N SER A 80 -2.14 3.85 6.77
CA SER A 80 -1.35 2.64 7.06
C SER A 80 0.07 2.68 6.47
N TYR A 81 0.33 3.52 5.47
CA TYR A 81 1.68 3.73 4.92
C TYR A 81 2.59 4.52 5.85
N GLU A 82 2.04 5.24 6.84
CA GLU A 82 2.85 5.93 7.85
C GLU A 82 3.83 4.99 8.55
N ARG A 83 3.51 3.70 8.61
CA ARG A 83 4.41 2.68 9.15
C ARG A 83 5.78 2.68 8.48
N TYR A 84 5.86 3.09 7.22
CA TYR A 84 7.09 3.15 6.42
C TYR A 84 7.77 4.53 6.39
N GLY A 85 7.15 5.55 6.98
CA GLY A 85 7.64 6.94 7.00
C GLY A 85 6.54 7.97 6.74
N ASP A 86 6.91 9.26 6.72
CA ASP A 86 5.97 10.39 6.53
C ASP A 86 5.51 10.47 5.07
N TYR A 87 4.48 9.69 4.76
CA TYR A 87 3.95 9.52 3.41
C TYR A 87 2.63 10.32 3.27
N PRO A 88 2.54 11.32 2.36
CA PRO A 88 1.29 12.05 2.16
C PRO A 88 0.20 11.13 1.59
N PRO A 89 -1.03 11.14 2.14
CA PRO A 89 -2.06 10.20 1.72
C PRO A 89 -2.47 10.40 0.27
N LEU A 90 -2.29 11.58 -0.33
CA LEU A 90 -2.51 11.81 -1.76
C LEU A 90 -1.23 12.22 -2.50
N ASP A 91 -1.20 11.95 -3.79
CA ASP A 91 -0.16 12.41 -4.71
C ASP A 91 -0.76 12.87 -6.06
N ALA A 92 0.07 13.41 -6.94
CA ALA A 92 -0.36 13.95 -8.23
C ALA A 92 -1.06 12.91 -9.13
N TYR A 93 -0.75 11.62 -8.99
CA TYR A 93 -1.34 10.56 -9.80
C TYR A 93 -2.78 10.25 -9.39
N ASP A 94 -3.20 10.61 -8.18
CA ASP A 94 -4.60 10.46 -7.77
C ASP A 94 -5.55 11.18 -8.71
N ARG A 95 -5.14 12.31 -9.33
CA ARG A 95 -5.95 13.11 -10.26
C ARG A 95 -6.52 12.30 -11.42
N LYS A 96 -5.75 11.33 -11.94
CA LYS A 96 -6.14 10.49 -13.09
C LYS A 96 -6.51 9.05 -12.72
N SER A 97 -6.38 8.67 -11.46
CA SER A 97 -6.54 7.29 -11.02
C SER A 97 -7.99 6.94 -10.73
N ALA A 98 -8.34 5.68 -10.94
CA ALA A 98 -9.53 5.11 -10.31
C ALA A 98 -9.16 4.59 -8.92
N ILE A 99 -10.03 4.80 -7.94
CA ILE A 99 -9.80 4.41 -6.54
C ILE A 99 -11.01 3.65 -6.03
N TYR A 100 -10.76 2.49 -5.46
CA TYR A 100 -11.76 1.58 -4.93
C TYR A 100 -11.52 1.29 -3.46
N LEU A 101 -12.61 1.05 -2.74
CA LEU A 101 -12.65 0.57 -1.37
C LEU A 101 -13.47 -0.71 -1.34
N ALA A 102 -13.04 -1.70 -0.56
CA ALA A 102 -13.86 -2.83 -0.17
C ALA A 102 -14.07 -2.78 1.34
N ARG A 103 -15.32 -2.72 1.76
CA ARG A 103 -15.75 -2.93 3.14
C ARG A 103 -15.99 -4.41 3.33
N VAL A 104 -15.37 -5.01 4.34
CA VAL A 104 -15.67 -6.39 4.71
C VAL A 104 -16.29 -6.41 6.10
N ARG A 105 -17.50 -6.95 6.18
CA ARG A 105 -18.22 -7.17 7.44
C ARG A 105 -18.23 -8.65 7.75
N PHE A 106 -17.88 -9.01 8.97
CA PHE A 106 -17.78 -10.41 9.39
C PHE A 106 -17.97 -10.55 10.89
N THR A 107 -18.19 -11.78 11.34
CA THR A 107 -18.25 -12.11 12.76
C THR A 107 -16.91 -12.64 13.25
N ALA A 108 -16.44 -12.14 14.39
CA ALA A 108 -15.24 -12.62 15.07
C ALA A 108 -15.55 -13.00 16.53
N PRO A 109 -14.81 -13.94 17.13
CA PRO A 109 -14.86 -14.16 18.57
C PRO A 109 -14.38 -12.89 19.31
N GLY A 110 -15.22 -12.37 20.20
CA GLY A 110 -14.89 -11.31 21.13
C GLY A 110 -14.37 -11.85 22.47
N ILE A 111 -14.21 -10.97 23.45
CA ILE A 111 -13.86 -11.34 24.82
C ILE A 111 -14.99 -12.22 25.39
N ARG A 112 -14.62 -13.32 26.09
CA ARG A 112 -15.54 -14.38 26.57
C ARG A 112 -16.29 -15.13 25.45
N GLN A 113 -15.69 -15.26 24.26
CA GLN A 113 -16.24 -16.02 23.12
C GLN A 113 -17.58 -15.51 22.55
N LYS A 114 -18.04 -14.32 22.96
CA LYS A 114 -19.23 -13.71 22.34
C LYS A 114 -18.89 -13.29 20.92
N ALA A 115 -19.75 -13.63 19.96
CA ALA A 115 -19.63 -13.21 18.58
C ALA A 115 -19.78 -11.68 18.45
N VAL A 116 -18.77 -11.00 17.88
CA VAL A 116 -18.76 -9.56 17.63
C VAL A 116 -18.74 -9.30 16.13
N ALA A 117 -19.62 -8.41 15.67
CA ALA A 117 -19.61 -7.92 14.29
C ALA A 117 -18.46 -6.92 14.09
N MET A 118 -17.56 -7.27 13.19
CA MET A 118 -16.36 -6.52 12.85
C MET A 118 -16.44 -5.99 11.42
N GLU A 119 -15.70 -4.92 11.17
CA GLU A 119 -15.54 -4.31 9.86
C GLU A 119 -14.07 -4.04 9.59
N GLU A 120 -13.56 -4.46 8.43
CA GLU A 120 -12.23 -4.10 7.93
C GLU A 120 -12.33 -3.50 6.53
N TRP A 121 -11.33 -2.71 6.14
CA TRP A 121 -11.31 -2.06 4.83
C TRP A 121 -10.04 -2.35 4.05
N LEU A 122 -10.19 -2.48 2.73
CA LEU A 122 -9.09 -2.44 1.78
C LEU A 122 -9.34 -1.30 0.78
N ALA A 123 -8.35 -0.47 0.55
CA ALA A 123 -8.30 0.51 -0.52
C ALA A 123 -7.27 0.10 -1.56
N MET A 124 -7.58 0.37 -2.84
CA MET A 124 -6.65 0.18 -3.95
C MET A 124 -6.77 1.32 -4.96
N ARG A 125 -5.64 1.64 -5.59
CA ARG A 125 -5.55 2.64 -6.65
C ARG A 125 -5.08 2.01 -7.95
N PHE A 126 -5.78 2.34 -9.03
CA PHE A 126 -5.46 1.96 -10.40
C PHE A 126 -5.01 3.22 -11.15
N ILE A 127 -3.72 3.30 -11.48
CA ILE A 127 -3.15 4.46 -12.16
C ILE A 127 -2.98 4.13 -13.65
N PRO A 128 -3.68 4.80 -14.57
CA PRO A 128 -3.42 4.60 -15.98
C PRO A 128 -2.11 5.28 -16.38
N TRP A 129 -1.42 4.70 -17.37
CA TRP A 129 -0.20 5.29 -17.93
C TRP A 129 -0.47 6.67 -18.56
N ARG A 130 -1.50 6.77 -19.39
CA ARG A 130 -1.93 8.03 -20.03
C ARG A 130 -2.55 9.00 -19.01
N GLY A 131 -2.73 10.26 -19.42
CA GLY A 131 -3.26 11.34 -18.58
C GLY A 131 -2.16 12.21 -17.96
N THR A 132 -2.59 13.20 -17.16
CA THR A 132 -1.70 14.18 -16.51
C THR A 132 -1.64 13.91 -15.00
N PRO A 133 -0.45 13.71 -14.41
CA PRO A 133 0.87 13.60 -15.05
C PRO A 133 1.03 12.33 -15.89
N TYR A 134 1.92 12.33 -16.88
CA TYR A 134 2.16 11.17 -17.76
C TYR A 134 2.99 10.08 -17.05
N GLY A 135 2.64 8.81 -17.28
CA GLY A 135 3.25 7.64 -16.65
C GLY A 135 2.88 7.50 -15.17
N PHE A 136 3.68 6.75 -14.42
CA PHE A 136 3.59 6.61 -12.96
C PHE A 136 4.94 6.17 -12.38
N ASP A 137 5.13 6.35 -11.07
CA ASP A 137 6.45 6.20 -10.45
C ASP A 137 6.98 4.76 -10.46
N ASP A 138 6.12 3.74 -10.41
CA ASP A 138 6.56 2.35 -10.30
C ASP A 138 7.57 1.92 -11.39
N LEU A 139 7.38 2.40 -12.63
CA LEU A 139 8.31 2.13 -13.74
C LEU A 139 9.52 3.07 -13.77
N LYS A 140 9.42 4.26 -13.17
CA LYS A 140 10.54 5.20 -13.04
C LYS A 140 11.48 4.82 -11.89
N LEU A 141 10.96 4.17 -10.86
CA LEU A 141 11.69 3.71 -9.68
C LEU A 141 12.46 2.42 -9.92
N CYS A 142 12.32 1.77 -11.07
CA CYS A 142 12.99 0.51 -11.39
C CYS A 142 13.89 0.67 -12.60
N ALA A 143 15.07 0.06 -12.60
CA ALA A 143 16.05 0.12 -13.69
C ALA A 143 16.72 -1.24 -13.97
N TYR A 144 17.09 -1.46 -15.22
CA TYR A 144 17.86 -2.60 -15.71
C TYR A 144 18.97 -2.08 -16.62
N LYS A 145 20.23 -2.45 -16.31
CA LYS A 145 21.44 -1.97 -17.02
C LYS A 145 21.48 -0.44 -17.19
N GLY A 146 21.18 0.29 -16.12
CA GLY A 146 21.20 1.76 -16.09
C GLY A 146 20.02 2.46 -16.77
N LYS A 147 19.10 1.72 -17.41
CA LYS A 147 17.89 2.29 -18.03
C LYS A 147 16.65 1.94 -17.22
N THR A 148 15.75 2.91 -17.04
CA THR A 148 14.51 2.77 -16.30
C THR A 148 13.54 1.79 -16.97
N ALA A 149 12.63 1.20 -16.20
CA ALA A 149 11.69 0.20 -16.70
C ALA A 149 10.71 0.77 -17.72
N ASP A 150 10.38 2.07 -17.62
CA ASP A 150 9.58 2.76 -18.63
C ASP A 150 10.25 2.79 -20.02
N ALA A 151 11.56 3.01 -20.08
CA ALA A 151 12.32 3.02 -21.33
C ALA A 151 12.35 1.62 -21.97
N TRP A 152 12.52 0.58 -21.15
CA TRP A 152 12.44 -0.80 -21.63
C TRP A 152 11.04 -1.17 -22.12
N PHE A 153 10.00 -0.74 -21.41
CA PHE A 153 8.62 -0.95 -21.82
C PHE A 153 8.32 -0.28 -23.16
N GLN A 154 8.67 1.01 -23.31
CA GLN A 154 8.47 1.76 -24.55
C GLN A 154 9.23 1.18 -25.74
N LYS A 155 10.41 0.57 -25.50
CA LYS A 155 11.16 -0.14 -26.54
C LYS A 155 10.46 -1.42 -27.00
N LYS A 156 9.92 -2.21 -26.06
CA LYS A 156 9.25 -3.49 -26.36
C LYS A 156 7.87 -3.28 -27.00
N PHE A 157 7.14 -2.27 -26.53
CA PHE A 157 5.78 -1.95 -26.96
C PHE A 157 5.74 -0.50 -27.48
N PRO A 158 6.29 -0.25 -28.69
CA PRO A 158 6.32 1.08 -29.27
C PRO A 158 4.91 1.62 -29.50
N ARG A 159 4.76 2.94 -29.38
CA ARG A 159 3.49 3.70 -29.33
C ARG A 159 2.59 3.61 -30.58
N ARG A 160 2.85 2.71 -31.54
CA ARG A 160 2.31 2.79 -32.90
C ARG A 160 0.83 2.45 -33.07
N ASP A 161 0.17 1.81 -32.10
CA ASP A 161 -1.28 1.59 -32.16
C ASP A 161 -1.94 2.06 -30.87
N GLY A 162 -3.07 2.76 -31.02
CA GLY A 162 -3.71 3.62 -30.02
C GLY A 162 -4.16 2.99 -28.69
N ASN A 163 -3.88 1.70 -28.41
CA ASN A 163 -4.54 0.92 -27.35
C ASN A 163 -3.63 0.38 -26.22
N HIS A 164 -2.33 0.71 -26.11
CA HIS A 164 -1.54 0.24 -24.96
C HIS A 164 -1.82 1.08 -23.69
N LEU A 165 -2.92 0.79 -22.98
CA LEU A 165 -3.15 1.30 -21.64
C LEU A 165 -2.48 0.34 -20.63
N ILE A 166 -1.35 0.76 -20.05
CA ILE A 166 -0.82 0.10 -18.84
C ILE A 166 -1.58 0.68 -17.65
N VAL A 167 -2.02 -0.16 -16.72
CA VAL A 167 -2.54 0.27 -15.43
C VAL A 167 -1.64 -0.24 -14.32
N SER A 168 -1.16 0.67 -13.45
CA SER A 168 -0.47 0.27 -12.24
C SER A 168 -1.42 0.06 -11.07
N LEU A 169 -1.26 -1.07 -10.39
CA LEU A 169 -1.84 -1.31 -9.06
C LEU A 169 -0.91 -0.70 -8.02
N SER A 170 -1.43 0.27 -7.29
CA SER A 170 -0.69 0.96 -6.24
C SER A 170 -1.59 1.17 -5.02
N ARG A 171 -0.99 1.61 -3.91
CA ARG A 171 -1.74 1.97 -2.68
C ARG A 171 -2.65 0.86 -2.19
N ILE A 172 -2.18 -0.39 -2.21
CA ILE A 172 -2.89 -1.49 -1.54
C ILE A 172 -2.72 -1.24 -0.04
N CYS A 173 -3.77 -0.77 0.62
CA CYS A 173 -3.73 -0.33 2.02
C CYS A 173 -5.07 -0.52 2.70
N GLY A 174 -5.13 -0.48 4.03
CA GLY A 174 -6.34 -0.85 4.74
C GLY A 174 -6.54 -0.17 6.08
N ILE A 175 -7.77 -0.32 6.58
CA ILE A 175 -8.16 0.04 7.93
C ILE A 175 -8.32 -1.26 8.69
N HIS A 176 -7.58 -1.38 9.80
CA HIS A 176 -7.62 -2.57 10.64
C HIS A 176 -9.04 -2.87 11.13
N PRO A 177 -9.38 -4.14 11.36
CA PRO A 177 -10.70 -4.52 11.84
C PRO A 177 -11.10 -3.75 13.10
N TYR A 178 -12.32 -3.21 13.09
CA TYR A 178 -12.93 -2.54 14.25
C TYR A 178 -14.38 -3.01 14.45
N PRO A 179 -14.92 -2.94 15.67
CA PRO A 179 -16.28 -3.35 15.93
C PRO A 179 -17.30 -2.37 15.32
N VAL A 180 -18.33 -2.93 14.67
CA VAL A 180 -19.42 -2.18 13.99
C VAL A 180 -20.27 -1.40 15.00
N ARG A 181 -20.31 -1.85 16.27
CA ARG A 181 -21.00 -1.18 17.37
C ARG A 181 -19.99 -0.72 18.42
N ALA A 182 -20.38 0.25 19.25
CA ALA A 182 -19.61 0.54 20.45
C ALA A 182 -19.63 -0.72 21.32
N LEU A 183 -18.46 -1.17 21.72
CA LEU A 183 -18.30 -2.21 22.73
C LEU A 183 -18.09 -1.53 24.07
N ASP A 184 -18.56 -2.15 25.13
CA ASP A 184 -18.08 -1.80 26.47
C ASP A 184 -16.58 -2.12 26.54
N ASP A 185 -15.81 -1.36 27.32
CA ASP A 185 -14.34 -1.48 27.36
C ASP A 185 -13.85 -2.92 27.66
N ALA A 186 -14.70 -3.73 28.30
CA ALA A 186 -14.46 -5.14 28.60
C ALA A 186 -14.63 -6.12 27.40
N GLU A 187 -15.11 -5.67 26.24
CA GLU A 187 -15.33 -6.50 25.03
C GLU A 187 -14.35 -6.20 23.88
N ALA A 188 -13.49 -5.18 24.03
CA ALA A 188 -12.55 -4.77 23.00
C ALA A 188 -11.32 -5.69 22.93
N HIS A 189 -11.20 -6.48 21.86
CA HIS A 189 -9.92 -7.08 21.45
C HIS A 189 -9.26 -6.17 20.39
N PRO A 190 -8.23 -5.36 20.73
CA PRO A 190 -7.72 -4.33 19.82
C PRO A 190 -6.68 -4.83 18.80
N THR A 191 -6.44 -6.15 18.69
CA THR A 191 -5.30 -6.70 17.93
C THR A 191 -5.71 -7.52 16.70
N ALA A 192 -6.92 -7.29 16.18
CA ALA A 192 -7.40 -8.01 15.01
C ALA A 192 -6.52 -7.70 13.77
N ARG A 193 -5.88 -8.73 13.23
CA ARG A 193 -5.22 -8.67 11.92
C ARG A 193 -6.27 -8.70 10.83
N HIS A 194 -5.96 -8.12 9.67
CA HIS A 194 -6.81 -8.30 8.51
C HIS A 194 -7.02 -9.78 8.19
N ARG A 195 -8.26 -10.17 7.89
CA ARG A 195 -8.64 -11.57 7.61
C ARG A 195 -9.05 -11.79 6.16
N PHE A 196 -9.56 -10.76 5.48
CA PHE A 196 -10.19 -10.87 4.18
C PHE A 196 -9.47 -10.03 3.12
N THR A 197 -8.22 -9.60 3.35
CA THR A 197 -7.42 -8.81 2.40
C THR A 197 -7.38 -9.43 1.01
N ALA A 198 -7.10 -10.73 0.89
CA ALA A 198 -7.01 -11.42 -0.41
C ALA A 198 -8.35 -11.40 -1.16
N LEU A 199 -9.46 -11.59 -0.44
CA LEU A 199 -10.81 -11.62 -1.02
C LEU A 199 -11.29 -10.21 -1.40
N ALA A 200 -11.03 -9.22 -0.55
CA ALA A 200 -11.28 -7.81 -0.85
C ALA A 200 -10.45 -7.35 -2.07
N PHE A 201 -9.18 -7.77 -2.16
CA PHE A 201 -8.32 -7.52 -3.32
C PHE A 201 -8.93 -8.13 -4.58
N ALA A 202 -9.32 -9.41 -4.54
CA ALA A 202 -9.93 -10.08 -5.69
C ALA A 202 -11.23 -9.39 -6.13
N ALA A 203 -12.10 -9.02 -5.19
CA ALA A 203 -13.36 -8.33 -5.47
C ALA A 203 -13.14 -6.95 -6.13
N ILE A 204 -12.22 -6.14 -5.60
CA ILE A 204 -11.89 -4.83 -6.18
C ILE A 204 -11.34 -4.97 -7.60
N ASN A 205 -10.38 -5.88 -7.82
CA ASN A 205 -9.81 -6.09 -9.15
C ASN A 205 -10.89 -6.60 -10.12
N ASN A 206 -11.74 -7.55 -9.69
CA ASN A 206 -12.81 -8.08 -10.53
C ASN A 206 -13.77 -6.97 -10.99
N GLU A 207 -14.19 -6.08 -10.09
CA GLU A 207 -15.05 -4.95 -10.45
C GLU A 207 -14.36 -3.96 -11.38
N PHE A 208 -13.11 -3.57 -11.10
CA PHE A 208 -12.37 -2.66 -11.97
C PHE A 208 -12.24 -3.24 -13.39
N PHE A 209 -11.77 -4.48 -13.50
CA PHE A 209 -11.47 -5.06 -14.82
C PHE A 209 -12.71 -5.45 -15.61
N ASN A 210 -13.80 -5.89 -14.97
CA ASN A 210 -15.05 -6.16 -15.68
C ASN A 210 -15.66 -4.86 -16.26
N MET A 211 -15.56 -3.73 -15.57
CA MET A 211 -16.02 -2.44 -16.09
C MET A 211 -15.15 -1.89 -17.23
N HIS A 212 -13.88 -2.27 -17.29
CA HIS A 212 -12.92 -1.74 -18.25
C HIS A 212 -12.52 -2.74 -19.36
N ALA A 213 -13.13 -3.92 -19.39
CA ALA A 213 -12.88 -4.95 -20.41
C ALA A 213 -13.55 -4.69 -21.77
N SER A 214 -14.48 -3.74 -21.89
CA SER A 214 -15.19 -3.47 -23.15
C SER A 214 -14.44 -2.49 -24.08
N ALA A 215 -13.85 -3.03 -25.16
CA ALA A 215 -13.51 -2.54 -26.52
C ALA A 215 -13.09 -1.08 -26.83
N LYS A 216 -13.23 -0.09 -25.93
CA LYS A 216 -12.78 1.31 -26.16
C LYS A 216 -11.73 1.81 -25.17
N ASN A 217 -11.42 1.02 -24.13
CA ASN A 217 -10.44 1.34 -23.08
C ASN A 217 -9.55 0.12 -22.76
N GLU A 218 -9.07 -0.57 -23.79
CA GLU A 218 -8.32 -1.82 -23.63
C GLU A 218 -7.04 -1.58 -22.82
N CYS A 219 -7.10 -1.94 -21.54
CA CYS A 219 -5.91 -2.13 -20.74
C CYS A 219 -5.17 -3.32 -21.34
N ALA A 220 -3.96 -3.10 -21.83
CA ALA A 220 -3.13 -4.16 -22.38
C ALA A 220 -2.31 -4.84 -21.29
N HIS A 221 -1.89 -4.06 -20.28
CA HIS A 221 -0.93 -4.52 -19.28
C HIS A 221 -1.28 -4.05 -17.88
N VAL A 222 -1.00 -4.90 -16.90
CA VAL A 222 -1.09 -4.56 -15.48
C VAL A 222 0.30 -4.62 -14.88
N THR A 223 0.67 -3.59 -14.12
CA THR A 223 1.94 -3.51 -13.39
C THR A 223 1.72 -3.28 -11.91
N ALA A 224 2.67 -3.68 -11.09
CA ALA A 224 2.69 -3.37 -9.66
C ALA A 224 4.12 -3.42 -9.12
N LEU A 225 4.48 -2.49 -8.24
CA LEU A 225 5.72 -2.58 -7.46
C LEU A 225 5.39 -3.12 -6.06
N ILE A 226 5.49 -4.44 -5.90
CA ILE A 226 4.95 -5.15 -4.74
C ILE A 226 6.02 -6.01 -4.05
N HIS A 227 5.96 -6.06 -2.72
CA HIS A 227 6.79 -6.98 -1.95
C HIS A 227 6.34 -8.44 -2.19
N PRO A 228 7.26 -9.38 -2.49
CA PRO A 228 6.88 -10.79 -2.68
C PRO A 228 6.12 -11.40 -1.51
N ALA A 229 6.39 -10.94 -0.28
CA ALA A 229 5.67 -11.37 0.91
C ALA A 229 4.19 -10.96 0.91
N LEU A 230 3.83 -9.80 0.35
CA LEU A 230 2.44 -9.37 0.24
C LEU A 230 1.68 -10.29 -0.73
N ALA A 231 2.26 -10.56 -1.91
CA ALA A 231 1.67 -11.45 -2.90
C ALA A 231 1.52 -12.90 -2.40
N LYS A 232 2.55 -13.43 -1.70
CA LYS A 232 2.60 -14.83 -1.24
C LYS A 232 1.93 -15.10 0.11
N LYS A 233 1.51 -14.06 0.86
CA LYS A 233 0.88 -14.25 2.18
C LYS A 233 -0.47 -13.55 2.29
N ALA A 234 -0.51 -12.24 2.03
CA ALA A 234 -1.69 -11.44 2.31
C ALA A 234 -2.71 -11.41 1.16
N LEU A 235 -2.26 -11.65 -0.07
CA LEU A 235 -3.13 -11.68 -1.26
C LEU A 235 -3.48 -13.11 -1.71
N MET A 236 -3.07 -14.11 -0.93
CA MET A 236 -3.29 -15.52 -1.24
C MET A 236 -4.59 -16.02 -0.60
N VAL A 237 -5.39 -16.77 -1.36
CA VAL A 237 -6.58 -17.47 -0.86
C VAL A 237 -6.30 -18.96 -0.74
N HIS A 238 -6.89 -19.60 0.27
CA HIS A 238 -6.75 -21.03 0.50
C HIS A 238 -8.08 -21.74 0.28
N LYS A 239 -8.04 -22.87 -0.43
CA LYS A 239 -9.16 -23.81 -0.57
C LYS A 239 -8.67 -25.20 -0.19
N GLY A 240 -8.99 -25.63 1.03
CA GLY A 240 -8.40 -26.84 1.62
C GLY A 240 -6.87 -26.71 1.68
N ARG A 241 -6.14 -27.69 1.11
CA ARG A 241 -4.67 -27.69 1.04
C ARG A 241 -4.09 -26.88 -0.12
N ARG A 242 -4.93 -26.37 -1.03
CA ARG A 242 -4.47 -25.60 -2.20
C ARG A 242 -4.44 -24.11 -1.88
N ALA A 243 -3.40 -23.44 -2.36
CA ALA A 243 -3.20 -22.01 -2.25
C ALA A 243 -3.23 -21.38 -3.64
N PHE A 244 -3.93 -20.25 -3.76
CA PHE A 244 -4.06 -19.49 -5.00
C PHE A 244 -3.64 -18.05 -4.73
N ALA A 245 -2.66 -17.57 -5.48
CA ALA A 245 -2.15 -16.20 -5.37
C ALA A 245 -2.43 -15.44 -6.68
N PRO A 246 -2.40 -14.08 -6.67
CA PRO A 246 -2.47 -13.32 -7.89
C PRO A 246 -1.29 -13.68 -8.79
N GLY A 247 -1.53 -13.76 -10.10
CA GLY A 247 -0.62 -14.32 -11.09
C GLY A 247 0.66 -13.52 -11.34
N PHE A 248 1.00 -12.55 -10.49
CA PHE A 248 2.12 -11.62 -10.62
C PHE A 248 3.37 -12.30 -11.20
N ALA A 249 3.78 -11.81 -12.37
CA ALA A 249 4.99 -12.24 -13.05
C ALA A 249 6.07 -11.14 -12.98
N PRO A 250 7.35 -11.50 -12.72
CA PRO A 250 8.44 -10.53 -12.75
C PRO A 250 8.54 -9.85 -14.12
N ALA A 251 8.62 -8.52 -14.13
CA ALA A 251 8.51 -7.74 -15.36
C ALA A 251 9.57 -8.05 -16.43
N HIS A 252 10.76 -8.49 -16.01
CA HIS A 252 11.83 -8.87 -16.93
C HIS A 252 11.43 -10.00 -17.89
N ARG A 253 10.54 -10.91 -17.46
CA ARG A 253 10.10 -12.04 -18.29
C ARG A 253 9.31 -11.56 -19.49
N LEU A 254 8.29 -10.72 -19.27
CA LEU A 254 7.47 -10.18 -20.35
C LEU A 254 8.29 -9.27 -21.28
N LEU A 255 9.25 -8.53 -20.72
CA LEU A 255 10.13 -7.64 -21.48
C LEU A 255 11.29 -8.38 -22.18
N GLY A 256 11.43 -9.70 -22.01
CA GLY A 256 12.47 -10.49 -22.65
C GLY A 256 13.89 -10.16 -22.16
N LEU A 257 14.04 -9.76 -20.90
CA LEU A 257 15.32 -9.40 -20.29
C LEU A 257 15.88 -10.57 -19.49
N ALA A 258 17.21 -10.72 -19.51
CA ALA A 258 17.91 -11.83 -18.85
C ALA A 258 17.93 -11.74 -17.31
N GLY A 259 17.55 -10.60 -16.73
CA GLY A 259 17.60 -10.39 -15.28
C GLY A 259 16.54 -9.42 -14.79
N ALA A 260 16.23 -9.48 -13.50
CA ALA A 260 15.24 -8.63 -12.86
C ALA A 260 15.63 -7.14 -12.87
N PHE A 261 14.63 -6.27 -12.79
CA PHE A 261 14.84 -4.86 -12.48
C PHE A 261 15.29 -4.72 -11.03
N ALA A 262 16.19 -3.77 -10.80
CA ALA A 262 16.55 -3.28 -9.47
C ALA A 262 15.96 -1.88 -9.24
N LEU A 263 15.86 -1.43 -8.01
CA LEU A 263 15.44 -0.06 -7.73
C LEU A 263 16.46 0.95 -8.29
N HIS A 264 15.95 1.98 -8.94
CA HIS A 264 16.74 3.09 -9.46
C HIS A 264 17.08 4.05 -8.32
N ARG A 265 18.27 3.85 -7.73
CA ARG A 265 18.75 4.60 -6.56
C ARG A 265 19.49 5.91 -6.90
N GLY A 266 19.45 6.34 -8.16
CA GLY A 266 20.06 7.58 -8.64
C GLY A 266 19.10 8.77 -8.58
N GLY A 267 19.65 9.98 -8.46
CA GLY A 267 18.89 11.24 -8.53
C GLY A 267 17.70 11.32 -7.56
N LEU A 268 16.61 11.94 -8.01
CA LEU A 268 15.37 12.12 -7.24
C LEU A 268 14.69 10.79 -6.88
N ALA A 269 14.78 9.78 -7.75
CA ALA A 269 14.24 8.44 -7.48
C ALA A 269 14.96 7.77 -6.29
N GLY A 270 16.28 7.97 -6.19
CA GLY A 270 17.07 7.54 -5.04
C GLY A 270 16.61 8.18 -3.74
N GLN A 271 16.45 9.50 -3.74
CA GLN A 271 15.94 10.22 -2.56
C GLN A 271 14.58 9.69 -2.11
N TYR A 272 13.69 9.39 -3.06
CA TYR A 272 12.38 8.81 -2.76
C TYR A 272 12.47 7.41 -2.13
N CYS A 273 13.31 6.51 -2.67
CA CYS A 273 13.51 5.18 -2.09
C CYS A 273 14.05 5.25 -0.65
N PHE A 274 14.96 6.18 -0.40
CA PHE A 274 15.60 6.38 0.91
C PHE A 274 14.72 7.12 1.92
N ARG A 275 13.71 7.87 1.47
CA ARG A 275 12.69 8.44 2.36
C ARG A 275 11.77 7.37 2.96
N PHE A 276 11.57 6.25 2.26
CA PHE A 276 10.73 5.12 2.71
C PHE A 276 11.49 3.80 2.72
N PRO A 277 12.62 3.72 3.46
CA PRO A 277 13.59 2.64 3.30
C PRO A 277 13.01 1.27 3.66
N GLN A 278 12.08 1.21 4.60
CA GLN A 278 11.44 -0.03 5.01
C GLN A 278 10.53 -0.66 3.95
N TYR A 279 10.01 0.15 3.01
CA TYR A 279 9.21 -0.37 1.91
C TYR A 279 10.11 -0.85 0.77
N PHE A 280 11.17 -0.09 0.47
CA PHE A 280 11.99 -0.27 -0.71
C PHE A 280 13.22 -1.15 -0.51
N LEU A 281 13.73 -1.28 0.71
CA LEU A 281 14.98 -1.96 1.02
C LEU A 281 14.75 -3.11 1.99
N ASP A 282 15.56 -4.16 1.89
CA ASP A 282 15.53 -5.26 2.85
C ASP A 282 15.84 -4.76 4.27
N THR A 283 14.85 -4.85 5.15
CA THR A 283 14.92 -4.29 6.51
C THR A 283 15.98 -5.00 7.36
N SER A 284 16.23 -6.29 7.13
CA SER A 284 17.26 -7.04 7.85
C SER A 284 18.67 -6.61 7.45
N ALA A 285 18.89 -6.30 6.17
CA ALA A 285 20.13 -5.75 5.67
C ALA A 285 20.36 -4.31 6.14
N ILE A 286 19.30 -3.50 6.25
CA ILE A 286 19.38 -2.19 6.92
C ILE A 286 19.86 -2.36 8.36
N ALA A 287 19.23 -3.27 9.13
CA ALA A 287 19.61 -3.52 10.52
C ALA A 287 21.10 -3.90 10.66
N ARG A 288 21.58 -4.82 9.79
CA ARG A 288 23.00 -5.20 9.76
C ARG A 288 23.92 -4.04 9.41
N LEU A 289 23.56 -3.22 8.42
CA LEU A 289 24.34 -2.04 8.05
C LEU A 289 24.44 -1.05 9.22
N LEU A 290 23.31 -0.68 9.81
CA LEU A 290 23.29 0.29 10.92
C LEU A 290 24.00 -0.27 12.17
N GLY A 291 23.84 -1.57 12.46
CA GLY A 291 24.55 -2.24 13.56
C GLY A 291 26.06 -2.21 13.39
N SER A 292 26.55 -2.43 12.16
CA SER A 292 27.97 -2.32 11.84
C SER A 292 28.50 -0.90 12.00
N LEU A 293 27.72 0.11 11.59
CA LEU A 293 28.11 1.52 11.76
C LEU A 293 28.10 1.96 13.23
N ALA A 294 27.16 1.45 14.03
CA ALA A 294 27.10 1.68 15.47
C ALA A 294 28.28 1.05 16.20
N ALA A 295 28.62 -0.21 15.89
CA ALA A 295 29.77 -0.89 16.47
C ALA A 295 31.11 -0.20 16.16
N LYS A 296 31.19 0.49 15.02
CA LYS A 296 32.37 1.28 14.61
C LYS A 296 32.39 2.71 15.16
N GLY A 297 31.36 3.13 15.90
CA GLY A 297 31.22 4.50 16.40
C GLY A 297 30.94 5.56 15.34
N VAL A 298 30.71 5.17 14.08
CA VAL A 298 30.42 6.08 12.95
C VAL A 298 29.00 6.66 13.06
N LEU A 299 28.05 5.80 13.44
CA LEU A 299 26.66 6.17 13.69
C LEU A 299 26.27 5.66 15.09
N PRO A 300 26.50 6.44 16.16
CA PRO A 300 26.23 6.01 17.53
C PRO A 300 24.80 5.50 17.72
N ALA A 301 24.64 4.44 18.52
CA ALA A 301 23.32 3.87 18.80
C ALA A 301 22.36 4.87 19.46
N THR A 302 22.91 5.84 20.21
CA THR A 302 22.16 6.96 20.81
C THR A 302 21.52 7.84 19.75
N ALA A 303 22.26 8.22 18.70
CA ALA A 303 21.70 8.98 17.59
C ALA A 303 20.60 8.20 16.88
N LEU A 304 20.78 6.88 16.65
CA LEU A 304 19.71 6.05 16.08
C LEU A 304 18.47 6.03 16.98
N ALA A 305 18.64 5.89 18.30
CA ALA A 305 17.55 5.90 19.27
C ALA A 305 16.77 7.22 19.27
N GLU A 306 17.47 8.37 19.18
CA GLU A 306 16.85 9.70 19.07
C GLU A 306 15.96 9.82 17.84
N HIS A 307 16.43 9.35 16.67
CA HIS A 307 15.66 9.39 15.43
C HIS A 307 14.47 8.42 15.44
N LEU A 308 14.61 7.26 16.08
CA LEU A 308 13.53 6.29 16.21
C LEU A 308 12.52 6.65 17.30
N GLY A 309 12.91 7.48 18.27
CA GLY A 309 12.09 7.88 19.42
C GLY A 309 11.87 6.79 20.48
N ASP A 310 12.57 5.65 20.36
CA ASP A 310 12.48 4.50 21.26
C ASP A 310 13.81 3.75 21.32
N SER A 311 14.53 3.89 22.43
CA SER A 311 15.83 3.24 22.66
C SER A 311 15.74 1.71 22.69
N SER A 312 14.64 1.15 23.21
CA SER A 312 14.43 -0.29 23.25
C SER A 312 14.21 -0.86 21.85
N ALA A 313 13.41 -0.16 21.04
CA ALA A 313 13.23 -0.52 19.63
C ALA A 313 14.54 -0.43 18.84
N ALA A 314 15.35 0.61 19.08
CA ALA A 314 16.65 0.78 18.44
C ALA A 314 17.60 -0.38 18.78
N GLU A 315 17.74 -0.74 20.05
CA GLU A 315 18.60 -1.85 20.50
C GLU A 315 18.16 -3.19 19.88
N ARG A 316 16.85 -3.47 19.92
CA ARG A 316 16.29 -4.68 19.30
C ARG A 316 16.52 -4.70 17.80
N PHE A 317 16.36 -3.57 17.13
CA PHE A 317 16.58 -3.47 15.69
C PHE A 317 18.04 -3.75 15.32
N LEU A 318 18.98 -3.11 16.02
CA LEU A 318 20.42 -3.27 15.78
C LEU A 318 20.91 -4.70 16.08
N SER A 319 20.30 -5.37 17.06
CA SER A 319 20.59 -6.78 17.38
C SER A 319 19.89 -7.77 16.44
N GLY A 320 19.18 -7.30 15.41
CA GLY A 320 18.46 -8.14 14.45
C GLY A 320 17.23 -8.83 15.03
N LYS A 321 16.79 -8.44 16.23
CA LYS A 321 15.56 -8.97 16.84
C LYS A 321 14.34 -8.37 16.13
N PRO A 322 13.20 -9.09 16.07
CA PRO A 322 11.99 -8.56 15.48
C PRO A 322 11.55 -7.27 16.18
N VAL A 323 11.29 -6.22 15.40
CA VAL A 323 10.76 -4.94 15.87
C VAL A 323 9.48 -4.63 15.08
N HIS A 324 8.49 -4.06 15.76
CA HIS A 324 7.28 -3.64 15.06
C HIS A 324 7.63 -2.52 14.08
N ILE A 325 7.18 -2.64 12.83
CA ILE A 325 7.60 -1.74 11.74
C ILE A 325 7.33 -0.26 12.03
N THR A 326 6.31 0.06 12.83
CA THR A 326 6.01 1.45 13.22
C THR A 326 7.05 2.07 14.16
N ALA A 327 7.81 1.26 14.90
CA ALA A 327 8.91 1.78 15.72
C ALA A 327 10.12 2.18 14.86
N LEU A 328 10.12 1.82 13.57
CA LEU A 328 11.20 2.14 12.64
C LEU A 328 10.89 3.39 11.79
N ARG A 329 9.75 4.06 11.99
CA ARG A 329 9.27 5.19 11.15
C ARG A 329 10.33 6.29 10.96
N GLY A 330 11.17 6.50 11.98
CA GLY A 330 12.26 7.48 11.96
C GLY A 330 13.40 7.17 10.98
N LEU A 331 13.54 5.94 10.48
CA LEU A 331 14.62 5.56 9.56
C LEU A 331 14.64 6.43 8.30
N GLY A 332 13.47 6.82 7.78
CA GLY A 332 13.38 7.68 6.60
C GLY A 332 14.14 9.00 6.79
N LYS A 333 14.06 9.61 7.98
CA LYS A 333 14.72 10.89 8.31
C LYS A 333 16.24 10.78 8.29
N ILE A 334 16.77 9.66 8.77
CA ILE A 334 18.22 9.39 8.78
C ILE A 334 18.73 9.23 7.35
N PHE A 335 18.04 8.40 6.56
CA PHE A 335 18.44 8.12 5.18
C PHE A 335 18.22 9.31 4.23
N SER A 336 17.26 10.19 4.52
CA SER A 336 16.97 11.38 3.73
C SER A 336 17.75 12.63 4.17
N ALA A 337 18.61 12.56 5.19
CA ALA A 337 19.39 13.71 5.63
C ALA A 337 20.23 14.29 4.48
N GLU A 338 20.13 15.60 4.27
CA GLU A 338 20.83 16.31 3.18
C GLU A 338 22.32 16.55 3.53
N GLY A 339 22.62 16.73 4.82
CA GLY A 339 23.98 16.92 5.33
C GLY A 339 24.35 15.90 6.40
N VAL A 340 24.97 16.39 7.49
CA VAL A 340 25.31 15.59 8.66
C VAL A 340 24.03 15.08 9.34
N ILE A 341 24.01 13.80 9.69
CA ILE A 341 22.92 13.20 10.46
C ILE A 341 23.04 13.74 11.89
N ALA A 342 21.96 14.33 12.40
CA ALA A 342 21.93 14.90 13.76
C ALA A 342 22.41 13.88 14.80
N GLY A 343 23.29 14.33 15.71
CA GLY A 343 23.92 13.49 16.73
C GLY A 343 25.16 12.70 16.25
N THR A 344 25.69 12.98 15.06
CA THR A 344 26.76 12.19 14.44
C THR A 344 27.72 13.07 13.64
N ALA A 345 28.89 12.56 13.27
CA ALA A 345 29.78 13.19 12.27
C ALA A 345 29.53 12.67 10.84
N PHE A 346 28.58 11.75 10.67
CA PHE A 346 28.34 11.04 9.41
C PHE A 346 27.25 11.71 8.59
N THR A 347 27.34 11.67 7.26
CA THR A 347 26.37 12.34 6.39
C THR A 347 25.31 11.37 5.86
N GLY A 348 24.11 11.89 5.58
CA GLY A 348 23.07 11.10 4.93
C GLY A 348 23.49 10.63 3.54
N ALA A 349 24.27 11.44 2.81
CA ALA A 349 24.85 11.03 1.53
C ALA A 349 25.81 9.85 1.68
N GLY A 350 26.68 9.86 2.70
CA GLY A 350 27.56 8.74 3.04
C GLY A 350 26.77 7.47 3.38
N LEU A 351 25.71 7.59 4.18
CA LEU A 351 24.84 6.47 4.51
C LEU A 351 24.14 5.88 3.27
N ARG A 352 23.60 6.73 2.41
CA ARG A 352 22.98 6.30 1.14
C ARG A 352 23.98 5.62 0.22
N ALA A 353 25.24 6.08 0.18
CA ALA A 353 26.30 5.46 -0.60
C ALA A 353 26.58 4.02 -0.14
N LEU A 354 26.66 3.78 1.17
CA LEU A 354 26.81 2.42 1.73
C LEU A 354 25.57 1.55 1.47
N ALA A 355 24.39 2.14 1.54
CA ALA A 355 23.13 1.43 1.35
C ALA A 355 22.83 1.06 -0.11
N LYS A 356 23.63 1.52 -1.09
CA LYS A 356 23.47 1.16 -2.51
C LYS A 356 23.47 -0.35 -2.76
N ASN A 357 24.11 -1.14 -1.90
CA ASN A 357 24.22 -2.59 -2.03
C ASN A 357 23.18 -3.38 -1.21
N ILE A 358 22.31 -2.71 -0.45
CA ILE A 358 21.22 -3.40 0.25
C ILE A 358 20.26 -4.03 -0.78
N PRO A 359 19.79 -5.28 -0.63
CA PRO A 359 18.81 -5.85 -1.54
C PRO A 359 17.49 -5.06 -1.59
N ASP A 360 16.83 -5.05 -2.74
CA ASP A 360 15.49 -4.46 -2.88
C ASP A 360 14.43 -5.28 -2.14
N GLY A 361 13.48 -4.60 -1.52
CA GLY A 361 12.30 -5.22 -0.89
C GLY A 361 11.22 -5.62 -1.90
N PRO A 362 10.70 -4.66 -2.71
CA PRO A 362 9.68 -4.94 -3.70
C PRO A 362 10.28 -5.32 -5.05
N ALA A 363 9.52 -6.08 -5.84
CA ALA A 363 9.87 -6.44 -7.20
C ALA A 363 8.81 -5.91 -8.17
N LEU A 364 9.27 -5.34 -9.29
CA LEU A 364 8.39 -4.90 -10.36
C LEU A 364 7.74 -6.11 -11.04
N GLN A 365 6.40 -6.14 -11.01
CA GLN A 365 5.58 -7.12 -11.68
C GLN A 365 4.96 -6.50 -12.92
N LEU A 366 4.85 -7.26 -14.01
CA LEU A 366 4.20 -6.84 -15.25
C LEU A 366 3.57 -8.06 -15.91
N MET A 367 2.31 -7.92 -16.33
CA MET A 367 1.56 -8.98 -16.97
C MET A 367 0.66 -8.44 -18.08
N GLU A 368 0.34 -9.31 -19.02
CA GLU A 368 -0.76 -9.10 -19.95
C GLU A 368 -2.09 -9.03 -19.18
N PHE A 369 -2.96 -8.13 -19.62
CA PHE A 369 -4.24 -7.88 -18.96
C PHE A 369 -5.14 -9.10 -18.90
N GLU A 370 -5.23 -9.86 -19.99
CA GLU A 370 -6.09 -11.04 -20.07
C GLU A 370 -5.60 -12.15 -19.13
N GLU A 371 -4.29 -12.31 -18.97
CA GLU A 371 -3.72 -13.24 -18.00
C GLU A 371 -4.03 -12.80 -16.56
N TRP A 372 -3.89 -11.50 -16.30
CA TRP A 372 -4.25 -10.92 -15.00
C TRP A 372 -5.74 -11.14 -14.69
N ARG A 373 -6.63 -10.86 -15.64
CA ARG A 373 -8.09 -11.05 -15.51
C ARG A 373 -8.43 -12.51 -15.20
N LYS A 374 -7.84 -13.46 -15.94
CA LYS A 374 -8.00 -14.90 -15.67
C LYS A 374 -7.51 -15.27 -14.26
N SER A 375 -6.39 -14.73 -13.83
CA SER A 375 -5.85 -14.97 -12.49
C SER A 375 -6.78 -14.45 -11.39
N ILE A 376 -7.33 -13.24 -11.55
CA ILE A 376 -8.29 -12.65 -10.61
C ILE A 376 -9.59 -13.47 -10.59
N ALA A 377 -10.11 -13.86 -11.75
CA ALA A 377 -11.31 -14.71 -11.84
C ALA A 377 -11.10 -16.05 -11.11
N ALA A 378 -9.91 -16.64 -11.23
CA ALA A 378 -9.55 -17.84 -10.46
C ALA A 378 -9.51 -17.58 -8.95
N LEU A 379 -9.00 -16.43 -8.49
CA LEU A 379 -9.05 -16.06 -7.07
C LEU A 379 -10.48 -15.88 -6.56
N VAL A 380 -11.36 -15.26 -7.35
CA VAL A 380 -12.79 -15.12 -7.03
C VAL A 380 -13.44 -16.49 -6.88
N ALA A 381 -13.25 -17.37 -7.87
CA ALA A 381 -13.83 -18.71 -7.88
C ALA A 381 -13.28 -19.63 -6.77
N HIS A 382 -11.96 -19.66 -6.58
CA HIS A 382 -11.32 -20.52 -5.58
C HIS A 382 -11.44 -19.95 -4.17
N GLY A 383 -11.52 -18.63 -4.03
CA GLY A 383 -11.85 -17.96 -2.78
C GLY A 383 -13.32 -18.11 -2.38
N GLY A 384 -14.17 -18.68 -3.22
CA GLY A 384 -15.59 -18.90 -2.92
C GLY A 384 -16.37 -17.58 -2.79
N LEU A 385 -15.97 -16.56 -3.55
CA LEU A 385 -16.71 -15.30 -3.61
C LEU A 385 -17.92 -15.45 -4.52
N GLN A 386 -19.10 -15.16 -3.98
CA GLN A 386 -20.36 -15.15 -4.72
C GLN A 386 -20.82 -13.71 -4.87
N ARG A 387 -20.91 -13.22 -6.10
CA ARG A 387 -21.43 -11.87 -6.39
C ARG A 387 -22.96 -11.89 -6.27
N LEU A 388 -23.50 -11.02 -5.45
CA LEU A 388 -24.95 -10.83 -5.34
C LEU A 388 -25.47 -10.04 -6.56
N PRO A 389 -26.74 -10.24 -6.95
CA PRO A 389 -27.38 -9.52 -8.07
C PRO A 389 -27.32 -7.99 -7.96
#